data_AF-A0A9D4TKC3-F1
#
_entry.id   AF-A0A9D4TKC3-F1
#
_cell.length_a   1.000
_cell.length_b   1.000
_cell.length_c   1.000
_cell.angle_alpha   90.00
_cell.angle_beta   90.00
_cell.angle_gamma   90.00
#
_symmetry.space_group_name_H-M   'P 1'
#
loop_
_entity.id
_entity.type
_entity.pdbx_description
1 polymer ?
#
loop_
_entity_poly.entity_id
_entity_poly.type
_entity_poly.pdbx_seq_one_letter_code
_entity_poly.pdbx_strand_id
1 'polypeptide(L)'
;MLAATLATCLSGAAAQDYVDDGQLPTNLLAGGAGIATNADESLAVKQMMRAMLEVAEEVSTGVEQPALASAMAMPADLTKVNASSLEAKVFASALASWQLGVWNAPSNRGLRAKKMNFYDREHYYQVPDNPIGTLVMFHGCYHDASGSWPYDPVHCPECLGLPEEVAHTKQALKHGFAVLAVESRNRSRNGRCFNSEPDPLKSDQWEAPYIVQNFLYQEGLQNLPVYTLGISAGAAFATKVVKNFYAQNFGGIIKPRGIISEVNAPASWRSWGLDDINGKLKYPDFPPVAFISMDRDNRTLQKIKDRIKDLTARGIPADYISVKSRPIDRLFFYDRSPVISARQSAAIVKAMQELGFIDADGNLLYDPRIGDITKGNPLTMWNEKLVKKLPWLHMNPKLPPMLSVLSDRSSIFEEMNVAFAYHEGLADHLVACLVWLRSNGKYNLKQLAKTLSKQKLRDITMRRVYWSPPPPRPKPSPARPKPSPPRPRPRPPPKSASRKARL
;
A
#
# COMPACT_ATOMS: atom_id res chain seq x y z
N MET A 1 10.17 7.15 -33.42
CA MET A 1 10.48 6.73 -32.02
C MET A 1 10.36 7.90 -31.04
N LEU A 2 11.06 9.02 -31.26
CA LEU A 2 11.01 10.22 -30.41
C LEU A 2 9.59 10.80 -30.23
N ALA A 3 8.86 11.04 -31.32
CA ALA A 3 7.49 11.55 -31.30
C ALA A 3 6.51 10.63 -30.53
N ALA A 4 6.73 9.32 -30.61
CA ALA A 4 5.88 8.33 -29.95
C ALA A 4 6.13 8.29 -28.42
N THR A 5 7.36 8.56 -27.97
CA THR A 5 7.71 8.70 -26.54
C THR A 5 7.14 10.01 -25.95
N LEU A 6 7.17 11.10 -26.73
CA LEU A 6 6.64 12.41 -26.36
C LEU A 6 5.12 12.45 -26.22
N ALA A 7 4.38 11.85 -27.15
CA ALA A 7 2.92 11.68 -27.04
C ALA A 7 2.50 10.83 -25.81
N THR A 8 3.37 9.96 -25.31
CA THR A 8 3.09 9.14 -24.11
C THR A 8 3.13 9.96 -22.82
N CYS A 9 3.89 11.05 -22.80
CA CYS A 9 4.04 11.89 -21.61
C CYS A 9 2.88 12.89 -21.44
N LEU A 10 2.26 13.31 -22.55
CA LEU A 10 1.22 14.34 -22.54
C LEU A 10 -0.20 13.79 -22.36
N SER A 11 -0.46 12.52 -22.74
CA SER A 11 -1.74 11.83 -22.49
C SER A 11 -2.07 11.69 -21.00
N GLY A 12 -1.05 11.54 -20.13
CA GLY A 12 -1.24 11.46 -18.68
C GLY A 12 -1.73 12.79 -18.05
N ALA A 13 -1.41 13.92 -18.67
CA ALA A 13 -1.83 15.25 -18.22
C ALA A 13 -3.19 15.68 -18.80
N ALA A 14 -3.57 15.15 -19.96
CA ALA A 14 -4.78 15.52 -20.70
C ALA A 14 -6.06 14.78 -20.26
N ALA A 15 -5.95 13.74 -19.43
CA ALA A 15 -7.10 12.94 -18.99
C ALA A 15 -8.03 13.63 -17.94
N GLN A 16 -8.00 14.96 -17.84
CA GLN A 16 -8.92 15.77 -17.03
C GLN A 16 -9.78 16.60 -17.97
N ASP A 17 -11.09 16.28 -18.05
CA ASP A 17 -12.18 16.99 -18.74
C ASP A 17 -11.72 18.18 -19.62
N TYR A 18 -11.21 17.87 -20.81
CA TYR A 18 -10.93 18.86 -21.84
C TYR A 18 -12.27 19.23 -22.51
N VAL A 19 -12.72 20.47 -22.31
CA VAL A 19 -13.77 21.08 -23.14
C VAL A 19 -13.04 21.85 -24.23
N ASP A 20 -13.27 21.49 -25.49
CA ASP A 20 -12.58 22.03 -26.65
C ASP A 20 -12.99 23.48 -26.93
N ASP A 21 -12.25 24.44 -26.36
CA ASP A 21 -12.34 25.87 -26.66
C ASP A 21 -11.11 26.38 -27.45
N GLY A 22 -10.22 25.46 -27.84
CA GLY A 22 -9.01 25.77 -28.58
C GLY A 22 -7.82 26.25 -27.74
N GLN A 23 -7.90 26.28 -26.40
CA GLN A 23 -6.81 26.65 -25.50
C GLN A 23 -6.12 25.44 -24.84
N LEU A 24 -4.80 25.52 -24.62
CA LEU A 24 -4.05 24.47 -23.89
C LEU A 24 -4.41 24.49 -22.39
N PRO A 25 -4.42 23.34 -21.69
CA PRO A 25 -4.68 23.29 -20.26
C PRO A 25 -3.73 24.21 -19.46
N THR A 26 -4.26 24.94 -18.47
CA THR A 26 -3.52 25.93 -17.67
C THR A 26 -2.26 25.38 -16.99
N ASN A 27 -2.28 24.11 -16.62
CA ASN A 27 -1.18 23.34 -16.05
C ASN A 27 -0.05 23.05 -17.05
N LEU A 28 -0.36 22.90 -18.35
CA LEU A 28 0.62 22.78 -19.42
C LEU A 28 1.22 24.15 -19.80
N LEU A 29 0.41 25.21 -19.77
CA LEU A 29 0.89 26.59 -19.97
C LEU A 29 1.82 27.07 -18.85
N ALA A 30 1.53 26.71 -17.59
CA ALA A 30 2.38 27.03 -16.44
C ALA A 30 3.75 26.33 -16.49
N GLY A 31 3.81 25.08 -16.99
CA GLY A 31 5.07 24.36 -17.20
C GLY A 31 5.87 24.83 -18.43
N GLY A 32 5.17 25.39 -19.44
CA GLY A 32 5.79 25.90 -20.67
C GLY A 32 6.40 27.31 -20.56
N ALA A 33 5.99 28.10 -19.55
CA ALA A 33 6.39 29.50 -19.38
C ALA A 33 7.91 29.74 -19.17
N GLY A 34 8.68 28.69 -18.87
CA GLY A 34 10.15 28.73 -18.77
C GLY A 34 10.90 28.05 -19.92
N ILE A 35 10.20 27.47 -20.90
CA ILE A 35 10.81 26.68 -21.99
C ILE A 35 11.20 27.56 -23.17
N ALA A 36 10.31 28.48 -23.55
CA ALA A 36 10.48 29.40 -24.66
C ALA A 36 11.09 30.72 -24.18
N THR A 37 12.13 31.18 -24.86
CA THR A 37 12.82 32.45 -24.60
C THR A 37 12.34 33.58 -25.49
N ASN A 38 11.56 33.26 -26.53
CA ASN A 38 10.99 34.22 -27.47
C ASN A 38 9.63 33.74 -28.05
N ALA A 39 8.99 34.59 -28.84
CA ALA A 39 7.66 34.35 -29.39
C ALA A 39 7.61 33.18 -30.39
N ASP A 40 8.66 33.00 -31.21
CA ASP A 40 8.74 31.92 -32.20
C ASP A 40 8.92 30.55 -31.52
N GLU A 41 9.76 30.48 -30.48
CA GLU A 41 9.87 29.30 -29.61
C GLU A 41 8.57 29.00 -28.87
N SER A 42 7.83 30.03 -28.43
CA SER A 42 6.54 29.86 -27.76
C SER A 42 5.48 29.27 -28.69
N LEU A 43 5.44 29.75 -29.95
CA LEU A 43 4.54 29.22 -30.97
C LEU A 43 4.91 27.77 -31.35
N ALA A 44 6.20 27.48 -31.53
CA ALA A 44 6.69 26.13 -31.82
C ALA A 44 6.37 25.15 -30.67
N VAL A 45 6.60 25.54 -29.41
CA VAL A 45 6.25 24.72 -28.23
C VAL A 45 4.74 24.46 -28.17
N LYS A 46 3.90 25.47 -28.40
CA LYS A 46 2.44 25.30 -28.42
C LYS A 46 1.99 24.34 -29.52
N GLN A 47 2.53 24.47 -30.73
CA GLN A 47 2.23 23.59 -31.86
C GLN A 47 2.69 22.15 -31.60
N MET A 48 3.90 21.96 -31.06
CA MET A 48 4.41 20.65 -30.67
C MET A 48 3.57 20.00 -29.56
N MET A 49 3.23 20.75 -28.51
CA MET A 49 2.41 20.22 -27.41
C MET A 49 1.01 19.84 -27.87
N ARG A 50 0.40 20.62 -28.78
CA ARG A 50 -0.92 20.31 -29.35
C ARG A 50 -0.89 19.07 -30.24
N ALA A 51 0.06 18.98 -31.16
CA ALA A 51 0.25 17.77 -31.97
C ALA A 51 0.53 16.53 -31.10
N MET A 52 1.27 16.70 -30.00
CA MET A 52 1.51 15.61 -29.07
C MET A 52 0.28 15.25 -28.21
N LEU A 53 -0.61 16.21 -27.91
CA LEU A 53 -1.90 15.98 -27.23
C LEU A 53 -2.87 15.22 -28.13
N GLU A 54 -2.91 15.54 -29.43
CA GLU A 54 -3.73 14.82 -30.43
C GLU A 54 -3.28 13.36 -30.56
N VAL A 55 -1.97 13.13 -30.73
CA VAL A 55 -1.40 11.76 -30.76
C VAL A 55 -1.59 11.05 -29.41
N ALA A 56 -1.50 11.78 -28.29
CA ALA A 56 -1.76 11.25 -26.96
C ALA A 56 -3.20 10.73 -26.80
N GLU A 57 -4.18 11.49 -27.28
CA GLU A 57 -5.59 11.15 -27.20
C GLU A 57 -5.91 9.95 -28.09
N GLU A 58 -5.42 9.95 -29.33
CA GLU A 58 -5.53 8.82 -30.26
C GLU A 58 -4.90 7.54 -29.69
N VAL A 59 -3.71 7.65 -29.09
CA VAL A 59 -3.02 6.51 -28.46
C VAL A 59 -3.72 6.03 -27.19
N SER A 60 -4.37 6.91 -26.44
CA SER A 60 -5.04 6.57 -25.17
C SER A 60 -6.45 5.98 -25.38
N THR A 61 -7.14 6.38 -26.44
CA THR A 61 -8.53 5.99 -26.72
C THR A 61 -8.67 4.99 -27.87
N GLY A 62 -7.68 4.92 -28.78
CA GLY A 62 -7.72 4.11 -29.99
C GLY A 62 -8.60 4.70 -31.11
N VAL A 63 -9.07 5.94 -30.97
CA VAL A 63 -9.88 6.64 -31.97
C VAL A 63 -8.99 7.62 -32.72
N GLU A 64 -8.93 7.48 -34.05
CA GLU A 64 -8.16 8.36 -34.95
C GLU A 64 -8.72 9.79 -34.85
N GLN A 65 -7.88 10.75 -34.47
CA GLN A 65 -8.29 12.15 -34.32
C GLN A 65 -8.13 12.88 -35.66
N PRO A 66 -9.10 13.70 -36.10
CA PRO A 66 -8.92 14.52 -37.29
C PRO A 66 -7.76 15.49 -37.07
N ALA A 67 -6.81 15.53 -38.01
CA ALA A 67 -5.56 16.27 -37.90
C ALA A 67 -5.76 17.81 -37.79
N LEU A 68 -6.00 18.29 -36.58
CA LEU A 68 -6.22 19.70 -36.24
C LEU A 68 -4.92 20.51 -36.17
N ALA A 69 -3.77 19.88 -35.91
CA ALA A 69 -2.45 20.53 -36.00
C ALA A 69 -2.19 21.18 -37.38
N SER A 70 -2.82 20.65 -38.44
CA SER A 70 -2.75 21.18 -39.82
C SER A 70 -3.59 22.44 -40.05
N ALA A 71 -4.49 22.79 -39.12
CA ALA A 71 -5.46 23.88 -39.28
C ALA A 71 -5.00 25.22 -38.65
N MET A 72 -3.79 25.30 -38.07
CA MET A 72 -3.26 26.56 -37.55
C MET A 72 -2.82 27.50 -38.67
N ALA A 73 -3.23 28.78 -38.58
CA ALA A 73 -3.10 29.76 -39.66
C ALA A 73 -1.66 30.07 -40.12
N MET A 74 -0.63 29.77 -39.31
CA MET A 74 0.78 29.83 -39.72
C MET A 74 1.66 28.79 -39.00
N PRO A 75 2.45 27.97 -39.72
CA PRO A 75 3.46 27.10 -39.11
C PRO A 75 4.57 27.92 -38.47
N ALA A 76 5.09 27.48 -37.32
CA ALA A 76 6.24 28.12 -36.69
C ALA A 76 7.47 28.09 -37.60
N ASP A 77 8.23 29.18 -37.63
CA ASP A 77 9.49 29.27 -38.37
C ASP A 77 10.60 28.51 -37.62
N LEU A 78 10.77 27.23 -37.98
CA LEU A 78 11.73 26.33 -37.34
C LEU A 78 13.20 26.72 -37.59
N THR A 79 13.48 27.65 -38.50
CA THR A 79 14.86 28.10 -38.77
C THR A 79 15.40 29.00 -37.66
N LYS A 80 14.51 29.57 -36.82
CA LYS A 80 14.84 30.45 -35.69
C LYS A 80 14.88 29.74 -34.34
N VAL A 81 14.64 28.42 -34.34
CA VAL A 81 14.54 27.62 -33.13
C VAL A 81 15.74 26.70 -33.04
N ASN A 82 16.43 26.68 -31.89
CA ASN A 82 17.44 25.65 -31.62
C ASN A 82 16.73 24.32 -31.32
N ALA A 83 16.48 23.56 -32.38
CA ALA A 83 15.68 22.33 -32.34
C ALA A 83 16.18 21.32 -31.31
N SER A 84 17.50 21.16 -31.12
CA SER A 84 18.04 20.20 -30.14
C SER A 84 17.88 20.67 -28.68
N SER A 85 18.00 21.97 -28.43
CA SER A 85 17.69 22.59 -27.12
C SER A 85 16.20 22.48 -26.80
N LEU A 86 15.34 22.73 -27.78
CA LEU A 86 13.91 22.67 -27.60
C LEU A 86 13.44 21.23 -27.40
N GLU A 87 13.95 20.28 -28.19
CA GLU A 87 13.70 18.84 -28.01
C GLU A 87 14.14 18.37 -26.63
N ALA A 88 15.32 18.74 -26.16
CA ALA A 88 15.80 18.36 -24.84
C ALA A 88 14.95 18.96 -23.71
N LYS A 89 14.52 20.22 -23.82
CA LYS A 89 13.67 20.87 -22.82
C LYS A 89 12.24 20.32 -22.83
N VAL A 90 11.65 20.12 -24.01
CA VAL A 90 10.31 19.52 -24.15
C VAL A 90 10.34 18.07 -23.66
N PHE A 91 11.41 17.32 -23.93
CA PHE A 91 11.60 15.97 -23.41
C PHE A 91 11.80 15.96 -21.89
N ALA A 92 12.62 16.86 -21.34
CA ALA A 92 12.82 16.98 -19.89
C ALA A 92 11.53 17.40 -19.17
N SER A 93 10.76 18.34 -19.73
CA SER A 93 9.45 18.74 -19.21
C SER A 93 8.40 17.64 -19.36
N ALA A 94 8.40 16.90 -20.47
CA ALA A 94 7.54 15.74 -20.67
C ALA A 94 7.87 14.62 -19.66
N LEU A 95 9.16 14.34 -19.42
CA LEU A 95 9.63 13.37 -18.43
C LEU A 95 9.31 13.83 -17.00
N ALA A 96 9.43 15.12 -16.70
CA ALA A 96 9.08 15.71 -15.42
C ALA A 96 7.55 15.68 -15.18
N SER A 97 6.74 16.10 -16.16
CA SER A 97 5.27 15.97 -16.10
C SER A 97 4.82 14.52 -16.01
N TRP A 98 5.55 13.59 -16.63
CA TRP A 98 5.34 12.15 -16.54
C TRP A 98 5.65 11.60 -15.13
N GLN A 99 6.78 12.00 -14.52
CA GLN A 99 7.10 11.67 -13.12
C GLN A 99 6.11 12.33 -12.13
N LEU A 100 5.54 13.49 -12.49
CA LEU A 100 4.54 14.20 -11.67
C LEU A 100 3.11 13.63 -11.80
N GLY A 101 2.78 12.94 -12.91
CA GLY A 101 1.46 12.32 -13.14
C GLY A 101 1.20 11.07 -12.29
N VAL A 102 2.26 10.48 -11.73
CA VAL A 102 2.21 9.21 -11.02
C VAL A 102 1.75 9.36 -9.55
N TRP A 103 2.30 10.32 -8.80
CA TRP A 103 1.85 10.58 -7.43
C TRP A 103 0.47 11.25 -7.42
N ASN A 104 0.15 12.01 -8.48
CA ASN A 104 -1.16 12.65 -8.69
C ASN A 104 -2.20 11.76 -9.37
N ALA A 105 -1.97 10.46 -9.50
CA ALA A 105 -2.97 9.56 -10.07
C ALA A 105 -4.34 9.78 -9.41
N PRO A 106 -5.45 9.92 -10.16
CA PRO A 106 -6.76 10.29 -9.58
C PRO A 106 -7.19 9.38 -8.43
N SER A 107 -6.81 8.11 -8.46
CA SER A 107 -7.13 7.12 -7.43
C SER A 107 -6.29 7.25 -6.14
N ASN A 108 -5.15 7.94 -6.20
CA ASN A 108 -4.31 8.28 -5.05
C ASN A 108 -4.76 9.58 -4.36
N ARG A 109 -5.66 10.36 -4.97
CA ARG A 109 -6.11 11.65 -4.45
C ARG A 109 -6.61 11.52 -3.00
N GLY A 110 -6.01 12.31 -2.11
CA GLY A 110 -6.34 12.37 -0.69
C GLY A 110 -5.50 11.43 0.19
N LEU A 111 -4.74 10.50 -0.39
CA LEU A 111 -3.74 9.76 0.37
C LEU A 111 -2.67 10.74 0.83
N ARG A 112 -2.49 10.82 2.15
CA ARG A 112 -1.55 11.72 2.81
C ARG A 112 -1.01 10.98 4.01
N ALA A 113 0.14 10.34 3.81
CA ALA A 113 0.83 9.65 4.89
C ALA A 113 1.17 10.67 5.99
N LYS A 114 0.74 10.37 7.21
CA LYS A 114 1.27 11.01 8.41
C LYS A 114 2.31 10.09 9.03
N LYS A 115 3.30 10.70 9.68
CA LYS A 115 4.40 9.99 10.33
C LYS A 115 4.22 10.01 11.84
N MET A 116 4.53 8.91 12.49
CA MET A 116 4.65 8.79 13.94
C MET A 116 6.01 8.20 14.26
N ASN A 117 6.83 8.96 15.00
CA ASN A 117 8.11 8.48 15.49
C ASN A 117 7.93 7.82 16.86
N PHE A 118 8.30 6.56 16.97
CA PHE A 118 8.24 5.83 18.24
C PHE A 118 9.27 4.70 18.25
N TYR A 119 9.98 4.52 19.38
CA TYR A 119 11.13 3.59 19.49
C TYR A 119 12.13 3.72 18.33
N ASP A 120 12.53 4.95 18.00
CA ASP A 120 13.50 5.27 16.95
C ASP A 120 13.15 4.71 15.55
N ARG A 121 11.85 4.50 15.31
CA ARG A 121 11.30 4.08 14.01
C ARG A 121 10.22 5.06 13.56
N GLU A 122 10.17 5.26 12.26
CA GLU A 122 9.10 5.99 11.61
C GLU A 122 7.99 5.02 11.21
N HIS A 123 6.79 5.26 11.73
CA HIS A 123 5.57 4.54 11.38
C HIS A 123 4.66 5.46 10.57
N TYR A 124 3.81 4.88 9.74
CA TYR A 124 2.98 5.65 8.82
C TYR A 124 1.52 5.38 9.08
N TYR A 125 0.70 6.43 9.00
CA TYR A 125 -0.72 6.30 9.28
C TYR A 125 -1.55 7.31 8.51
N GLN A 126 -2.85 7.02 8.45
CA GLN A 126 -3.86 7.97 7.99
C GLN A 126 -5.19 7.67 8.67
N VAL A 127 -5.85 8.71 9.18
CA VAL A 127 -7.14 8.62 9.87
C VAL A 127 -8.21 9.27 9.00
N PRO A 128 -9.26 8.55 8.58
CA PRO A 128 -10.38 9.16 7.85
C PRO A 128 -11.32 9.85 8.82
N ASP A 129 -12.18 10.74 8.31
CA ASP A 129 -13.25 11.34 9.12
C ASP A 129 -14.18 10.26 9.68
N ASN A 130 -14.60 10.43 10.94
CA ASN A 130 -15.50 9.50 11.64
C ASN A 130 -15.05 8.02 11.49
N PRO A 131 -13.87 7.67 12.02
CA PRO A 131 -13.34 6.31 11.91
C PRO A 131 -14.24 5.32 12.66
N ILE A 132 -14.35 4.09 12.13
CA ILE A 132 -15.18 3.02 12.70
C ILE A 132 -14.34 1.92 13.37
N GLY A 133 -13.01 2.02 13.24
CA GLY A 133 -12.05 1.02 13.64
C GLY A 133 -10.65 1.41 13.14
N THR A 134 -9.67 0.63 13.54
CA THR A 134 -8.28 0.76 13.09
C THR A 134 -7.84 -0.54 12.43
N LEU A 135 -7.21 -0.46 11.27
CA LEU A 135 -6.44 -1.53 10.65
C LEU A 135 -4.95 -1.28 10.90
N VAL A 136 -4.32 -2.18 11.64
CA VAL A 136 -2.87 -2.16 11.90
C VAL A 136 -2.19 -3.14 10.95
N MET A 137 -1.29 -2.64 10.12
CA MET A 137 -0.60 -3.41 9.08
C MET A 137 0.84 -3.72 9.49
N PHE A 138 1.25 -4.97 9.25
CA PHE A 138 2.60 -5.48 9.47
C PHE A 138 3.14 -6.05 8.15
N HIS A 139 4.11 -5.35 7.56
CA HIS A 139 4.69 -5.69 6.27
C HIS A 139 5.42 -7.05 6.23
N GLY A 140 5.64 -7.56 5.02
CA GLY A 140 6.48 -8.73 4.75
C GLY A 140 7.98 -8.45 4.90
N CYS A 141 8.80 -9.50 4.84
CA CYS A 141 10.25 -9.32 4.82
C CYS A 141 10.68 -8.47 3.62
N TYR A 142 11.68 -7.61 3.80
CA TYR A 142 12.22 -6.70 2.77
C TYR A 142 11.28 -5.58 2.29
N HIS A 143 10.09 -5.50 2.87
CA HIS A 143 9.16 -4.39 2.68
C HIS A 143 9.30 -3.40 3.84
N ASP A 144 8.65 -2.25 3.70
CA ASP A 144 8.73 -1.12 4.62
C ASP A 144 7.33 -0.56 4.88
N ALA A 145 7.09 0.03 6.04
CA ALA A 145 5.80 0.66 6.35
C ALA A 145 5.46 1.80 5.35
N SER A 146 6.48 2.47 4.81
CA SER A 146 6.34 3.51 3.78
C SER A 146 5.82 2.98 2.44
N GLY A 147 5.85 1.65 2.21
CA GLY A 147 5.26 1.03 1.01
C GLY A 147 3.75 1.18 0.93
N SER A 148 3.07 1.43 2.05
CA SER A 148 1.61 1.52 2.15
C SER A 148 1.01 2.83 1.60
N TRP A 149 1.85 3.80 1.22
CA TRP A 149 1.43 5.05 0.57
C TRP A 149 2.20 5.26 -0.72
N PRO A 150 1.61 5.95 -1.72
CA PRO A 150 2.31 6.28 -2.96
C PRO A 150 3.52 7.17 -2.67
N TYR A 151 4.55 7.04 -3.50
CA TYR A 151 5.62 8.04 -3.57
C TYR A 151 5.02 9.43 -3.78
N ASP A 152 5.44 10.40 -2.96
CA ASP A 152 5.07 11.80 -3.10
C ASP A 152 6.32 12.64 -2.85
N PRO A 153 6.83 13.39 -3.84
CA PRO A 153 8.12 14.09 -3.71
C PRO A 153 8.12 15.17 -2.62
N VAL A 154 6.96 15.64 -2.16
CA VAL A 154 6.82 16.70 -1.17
C VAL A 154 6.46 16.13 0.20
N HIS A 155 5.52 15.19 0.26
CA HIS A 155 4.94 14.73 1.51
C HIS A 155 5.47 13.37 1.98
N CYS A 156 5.94 12.53 1.07
CA CYS A 156 6.53 11.23 1.41
C CYS A 156 7.55 10.78 0.34
N PRO A 157 8.71 11.47 0.22
CA PRO A 157 9.73 11.14 -0.78
C PRO A 157 10.37 9.76 -0.56
N GLU A 158 10.20 9.17 0.61
CA GLU A 158 10.64 7.82 0.94
C GLU A 158 9.58 6.72 0.72
N CYS A 159 8.33 7.09 0.45
CA CYS A 159 7.26 6.13 0.17
C CYS A 159 7.53 5.37 -1.13
N LEU A 160 7.38 4.05 -1.10
CA LEU A 160 7.60 3.21 -2.27
C LEU A 160 6.37 3.14 -3.18
N GLY A 161 5.17 3.17 -2.60
CA GLY A 161 3.92 3.02 -3.33
C GLY A 161 3.73 1.63 -3.92
N LEU A 162 3.95 0.58 -3.13
CA LEU A 162 3.74 -0.79 -3.57
C LEU A 162 2.22 -1.02 -3.82
N PRO A 163 1.84 -1.49 -5.01
CA PRO A 163 0.44 -1.69 -5.40
C PRO A 163 -0.44 -2.36 -4.35
N GLU A 164 0.02 -3.46 -3.75
CA GLU A 164 -0.76 -4.24 -2.79
C GLU A 164 -0.98 -3.45 -1.50
N GLU A 165 0.08 -2.98 -0.85
CA GLU A 165 -0.04 -2.25 0.42
C GLU A 165 -0.78 -0.91 0.26
N VAL A 166 -0.59 -0.20 -0.87
CA VAL A 166 -1.36 1.01 -1.18
C VAL A 166 -2.85 0.65 -1.35
N ALA A 167 -3.17 -0.45 -2.01
CA ALA A 167 -4.54 -0.90 -2.17
C ALA A 167 -5.18 -1.35 -0.86
N HIS A 168 -4.43 -1.99 0.05
CA HIS A 168 -4.90 -2.27 1.41
C HIS A 168 -5.29 -0.96 2.12
N THR A 169 -4.39 0.02 2.10
CA THR A 169 -4.60 1.34 2.72
C THR A 169 -5.83 2.05 2.16
N LYS A 170 -5.95 2.13 0.83
CA LYS A 170 -7.09 2.77 0.16
C LYS A 170 -8.41 2.10 0.52
N GLN A 171 -8.48 0.78 0.49
CA GLN A 171 -9.69 0.04 0.81
C GLN A 171 -10.07 0.22 2.29
N ALA A 172 -9.11 0.17 3.21
CA ALA A 172 -9.37 0.41 4.63
C ALA A 172 -9.93 1.82 4.87
N LEU A 173 -9.29 2.86 4.33
CA LEU A 173 -9.75 4.26 4.42
C LEU A 173 -11.12 4.45 3.78
N LYS A 174 -11.33 3.89 2.58
CA LYS A 174 -12.61 3.87 1.86
C LYS A 174 -13.74 3.31 2.73
N HIS A 175 -13.44 2.31 3.56
CA HIS A 175 -14.41 1.66 4.43
C HIS A 175 -14.41 2.19 5.87
N GLY A 176 -13.70 3.29 6.12
CA GLY A 176 -13.74 4.04 7.37
C GLY A 176 -12.82 3.57 8.46
N PHE A 177 -11.83 2.74 8.13
CA PHE A 177 -10.80 2.36 9.07
C PHE A 177 -9.69 3.41 9.06
N ALA A 178 -9.25 3.83 10.24
CA ALA A 178 -7.92 4.39 10.39
C ALA A 178 -6.90 3.32 10.02
N VAL A 179 -5.81 3.70 9.36
CA VAL A 179 -4.73 2.78 8.96
C VAL A 179 -3.46 3.16 9.70
N LEU A 180 -2.79 2.18 10.29
CA LEU A 180 -1.45 2.31 10.87
C LEU A 180 -0.57 1.21 10.26
N ALA A 181 0.42 1.58 9.45
CA ALA A 181 1.49 0.69 9.03
C ALA A 181 2.64 0.77 10.03
N VAL A 182 2.91 -0.35 10.70
CA VAL A 182 3.97 -0.47 11.68
C VAL A 182 5.25 -0.89 10.96
N GLU A 183 6.36 -0.31 11.41
CA GLU A 183 7.70 -0.60 10.90
C GLU A 183 8.37 -1.61 11.83
N SER A 184 9.00 -2.62 11.24
CA SER A 184 9.71 -3.68 11.97
C SER A 184 10.98 -3.15 12.65
N ARG A 185 11.42 -3.82 13.72
CA ARG A 185 12.66 -3.49 14.46
C ARG A 185 13.90 -3.72 13.63
N ASN A 186 13.98 -4.87 12.96
CA ASN A 186 15.18 -5.20 12.21
C ASN A 186 15.19 -4.38 10.92
N ARG A 187 16.09 -3.41 10.82
CA ARG A 187 16.25 -2.57 9.61
C ARG A 187 17.52 -2.89 8.82
N SER A 188 18.15 -4.04 9.10
CA SER A 188 19.34 -4.49 8.37
C SER A 188 18.99 -4.86 6.94
N ARG A 189 19.94 -4.67 6.01
CA ARG A 189 19.77 -4.98 4.58
C ARG A 189 19.33 -6.43 4.32
N ASN A 190 19.70 -7.36 5.20
CA ASN A 190 19.44 -8.79 5.07
C ASN A 190 18.32 -9.29 6.00
N GLY A 191 17.57 -8.38 6.65
CA GLY A 191 16.69 -8.79 7.76
C GLY A 191 15.47 -7.90 8.03
N ARG A 192 15.03 -7.06 7.10
CA ARG A 192 13.84 -6.17 7.22
C ARG A 192 12.52 -6.91 7.46
N CYS A 193 12.34 -7.49 8.63
CA CYS A 193 11.30 -8.46 8.95
C CYS A 193 10.84 -8.31 10.39
N PHE A 194 9.56 -8.60 10.65
CA PHE A 194 9.06 -8.79 12.00
C PHE A 194 9.59 -10.07 12.64
N ASN A 195 9.93 -9.99 13.92
CA ASN A 195 10.38 -11.10 14.74
C ASN A 195 9.42 -11.32 15.93
N SER A 196 9.17 -12.59 16.26
CA SER A 196 8.33 -12.99 17.40
C SER A 196 9.00 -14.02 18.31
N GLU A 197 10.33 -13.98 18.39
CA GLU A 197 11.13 -14.78 19.31
C GLU A 197 10.92 -14.32 20.76
N PRO A 198 11.34 -15.13 21.75
CA PRO A 198 11.22 -14.75 23.16
C PRO A 198 12.14 -13.59 23.57
N ASP A 199 13.29 -13.42 22.91
CA ASP A 199 14.29 -12.41 23.27
C ASP A 199 13.74 -10.98 23.09
N PRO A 200 13.58 -10.21 24.18
CA PRO A 200 13.05 -8.86 24.10
C PRO A 200 13.87 -7.87 23.28
N LEU A 201 15.18 -8.12 23.11
CA LEU A 201 16.04 -7.24 22.33
C LEU A 201 15.90 -7.46 20.82
N LYS A 202 15.29 -8.58 20.41
CA LYS A 202 15.08 -8.94 18.99
C LYS A 202 13.62 -8.89 18.58
N SER A 203 12.72 -9.16 19.52
CA SER A 203 11.31 -9.41 19.24
C SER A 203 10.50 -8.13 19.18
N ASP A 204 9.76 -7.95 18.08
CA ASP A 204 8.80 -6.85 17.91
C ASP A 204 7.58 -6.99 18.82
N GLN A 205 7.38 -8.17 19.44
CA GLN A 205 6.23 -8.49 20.29
C GLN A 205 6.11 -7.55 21.51
N TRP A 206 7.22 -6.96 21.95
CA TRP A 206 7.26 -6.09 23.12
C TRP A 206 6.93 -4.64 22.80
N GLU A 207 7.41 -4.13 21.66
CA GLU A 207 7.26 -2.71 21.31
C GLU A 207 5.99 -2.44 20.48
N ALA A 208 5.59 -3.38 19.61
CA ALA A 208 4.43 -3.19 18.74
C ALA A 208 3.12 -2.88 19.50
N PRO A 209 2.79 -3.54 20.63
CA PRO A 209 1.61 -3.16 21.42
C PRO A 209 1.65 -1.72 21.93
N TYR A 210 2.82 -1.21 22.34
CA TYR A 210 2.96 0.19 22.77
C TYR A 210 2.89 1.17 21.60
N ILE A 211 3.44 0.83 20.43
CA ILE A 211 3.29 1.61 19.20
C ILE A 211 1.81 1.77 18.87
N VAL A 212 1.07 0.65 18.84
CA VAL A 212 -0.37 0.65 18.55
C VAL A 212 -1.14 1.44 19.61
N GLN A 213 -0.87 1.20 20.90
CA GLN A 213 -1.49 1.93 21.99
C GLN A 213 -1.28 3.44 21.86
N ASN A 214 -0.03 3.88 21.65
CA ASN A 214 0.30 5.29 21.53
C ASN A 214 -0.43 5.96 20.35
N PHE A 215 -0.45 5.30 19.19
CA PHE A 215 -1.22 5.75 18.03
C PHE A 215 -2.71 5.92 18.36
N LEU A 216 -3.33 4.89 18.95
CA LEU A 216 -4.74 4.95 19.33
C LEU A 216 -5.01 6.06 20.34
N TYR A 217 -4.06 6.37 21.22
CA TYR A 217 -4.19 7.47 22.17
C TYR A 217 -4.14 8.84 21.51
N GLN A 218 -3.11 9.07 20.69
CA GLN A 218 -2.88 10.35 20.03
C GLN A 218 -4.02 10.71 19.08
N GLU A 219 -4.58 9.72 18.39
CA GLU A 219 -5.66 9.94 17.43
C GLU A 219 -7.08 9.75 18.02
N GLY A 220 -7.21 9.49 19.32
CA GLY A 220 -8.51 9.35 19.99
C GLY A 220 -9.34 8.12 19.58
N LEU A 221 -8.67 7.01 19.27
CA LEU A 221 -9.26 5.79 18.69
C LEU A 221 -9.42 4.64 19.69
N GLN A 222 -9.09 4.83 20.98
CA GLN A 222 -9.03 3.77 22.00
C GLN A 222 -10.37 3.03 22.22
N ASN A 223 -11.47 3.67 21.85
CA ASN A 223 -12.80 3.08 22.01
C ASN A 223 -13.25 2.22 20.82
N LEU A 224 -12.53 2.28 19.71
CA LEU A 224 -12.87 1.63 18.46
C LEU A 224 -12.22 0.25 18.32
N PRO A 225 -12.81 -0.65 17.51
CA PRO A 225 -12.25 -1.97 17.27
C PRO A 225 -10.93 -1.91 16.49
N VAL A 226 -9.99 -2.78 16.85
CA VAL A 226 -8.68 -2.93 16.19
C VAL A 226 -8.65 -4.23 15.42
N TYR A 227 -8.22 -4.14 14.17
CA TYR A 227 -7.99 -5.26 13.27
C TYR A 227 -6.50 -5.27 12.93
N THR A 228 -5.90 -6.45 12.82
CA THR A 228 -4.53 -6.57 12.34
C THR A 228 -4.52 -7.20 10.96
N LEU A 229 -3.60 -6.76 10.11
CA LEU A 229 -3.25 -7.38 8.85
C LEU A 229 -1.76 -7.60 8.84
N GLY A 230 -1.31 -8.76 8.41
CA GLY A 230 0.09 -9.00 8.17
C GLY A 230 0.33 -9.80 6.90
N ILE A 231 1.49 -9.58 6.28
CA ILE A 231 1.94 -10.25 5.07
C ILE A 231 3.19 -11.07 5.38
N SER A 232 3.28 -12.33 4.94
CA SER A 232 4.45 -13.19 5.13
C SER A 232 4.93 -13.26 6.60
N ALA A 233 6.14 -12.79 6.93
CA ALA A 233 6.64 -12.71 8.31
C ALA A 233 5.73 -11.83 9.20
N GLY A 234 5.23 -10.72 8.65
CA GLY A 234 4.21 -9.87 9.26
C GLY A 234 2.90 -10.61 9.53
N ALA A 235 2.50 -11.60 8.72
CA ALA A 235 1.28 -12.40 8.95
C ALA A 235 1.40 -13.32 10.17
N ALA A 236 2.53 -14.02 10.27
CA ALA A 236 2.86 -14.81 11.47
C ALA A 236 3.04 -13.92 12.71
N PHE A 237 3.52 -12.69 12.55
CA PHE A 237 3.62 -11.71 13.62
C PHE A 237 2.24 -11.19 14.06
N ALA A 238 1.41 -10.74 13.12
CA ALA A 238 0.08 -10.15 13.33
C ALA A 238 -0.86 -11.11 14.07
N THR A 239 -0.76 -12.40 13.76
CA THR A 239 -1.47 -13.47 14.47
C THR A 239 -0.97 -13.61 15.91
N LYS A 240 0.35 -13.58 16.14
CA LYS A 240 0.97 -13.75 17.46
C LYS A 240 0.83 -12.55 18.39
N VAL A 241 0.99 -11.32 17.87
CA VAL A 241 1.06 -10.09 18.69
C VAL A 241 -0.26 -9.76 19.40
N VAL A 242 -1.38 -10.19 18.83
CA VAL A 242 -2.71 -9.92 19.38
C VAL A 242 -2.89 -10.44 20.81
N LYS A 243 -2.20 -11.53 21.19
CA LYS A 243 -2.23 -12.02 22.58
C LYS A 243 -1.73 -10.97 23.59
N ASN A 244 -0.78 -10.13 23.16
CA ASN A 244 -0.19 -9.12 24.03
C ASN A 244 -1.18 -7.97 24.28
N PHE A 245 -2.17 -7.78 23.39
CA PHE A 245 -3.21 -6.75 23.57
C PHE A 245 -4.16 -7.07 24.72
N TYR A 246 -4.20 -8.32 25.19
CA TYR A 246 -4.96 -8.74 26.37
C TYR A 246 -4.22 -8.54 27.69
N ALA A 247 -2.93 -8.24 27.67
CA ALA A 247 -2.20 -7.98 28.90
C ALA A 247 -2.79 -6.76 29.61
N GLN A 248 -2.77 -6.71 30.94
CA GLN A 248 -3.45 -5.68 31.74
C GLN A 248 -3.09 -4.24 31.33
N ASN A 249 -1.88 -4.01 30.81
CA ASN A 249 -1.41 -2.71 30.33
C ASN A 249 -2.12 -2.22 29.05
N PHE A 250 -2.80 -3.13 28.33
CA PHE A 250 -3.43 -2.87 27.03
C PHE A 250 -4.92 -3.30 27.00
N GLY A 251 -5.28 -4.31 27.77
CA GLY A 251 -6.62 -4.90 27.87
C GLY A 251 -7.60 -3.88 28.43
N GLY A 252 -8.34 -3.22 27.54
CA GLY A 252 -9.22 -2.10 27.85
C GLY A 252 -9.03 -0.91 26.92
N ILE A 253 -7.85 -0.81 26.31
CA ILE A 253 -7.45 0.23 25.36
C ILE A 253 -7.41 -0.34 23.95
N ILE A 254 -6.69 -1.45 23.77
CA ILE A 254 -6.63 -2.14 22.49
C ILE A 254 -7.75 -3.18 22.47
N LYS A 255 -8.68 -3.04 21.52
CA LYS A 255 -9.86 -3.90 21.40
C LYS A 255 -9.72 -4.77 20.15
N PRO A 256 -8.94 -5.87 20.16
CA PRO A 256 -8.77 -6.72 19.00
C PRO A 256 -10.11 -7.34 18.57
N ARG A 257 -10.44 -7.28 17.28
CA ARG A 257 -11.70 -7.80 16.72
C ARG A 257 -11.53 -8.65 15.45
N GLY A 258 -10.33 -8.74 14.91
CA GLY A 258 -10.07 -9.61 13.77
C GLY A 258 -8.61 -9.57 13.33
N ILE A 259 -8.18 -10.65 12.70
CA ILE A 259 -6.83 -10.80 12.16
C ILE A 259 -6.93 -11.22 10.70
N ILE A 260 -6.16 -10.57 9.83
CA ILE A 260 -5.95 -10.95 8.44
C ILE A 260 -4.49 -11.41 8.31
N SER A 261 -4.31 -12.65 7.86
CA SER A 261 -3.00 -13.30 7.77
C SER A 261 -2.74 -13.72 6.33
N GLU A 262 -1.95 -12.93 5.60
CA GLU A 262 -1.68 -13.16 4.19
C GLU A 262 -0.39 -13.97 4.00
N VAL A 263 -0.50 -15.05 3.24
CA VAL A 263 0.61 -15.90 2.79
C VAL A 263 1.56 -16.38 3.89
N ASN A 264 1.05 -16.52 5.12
CA ASN A 264 1.71 -17.22 6.22
C ASN A 264 0.77 -17.51 7.39
N ALA A 265 1.26 -18.34 8.31
CA ALA A 265 0.67 -18.57 9.61
C ALA A 265 1.76 -18.95 10.62
N PRO A 266 1.49 -18.89 11.94
CA PRO A 266 2.43 -19.37 12.96
C PRO A 266 2.85 -20.82 12.73
N ALA A 267 4.15 -21.10 12.84
CA ALA A 267 4.73 -22.41 12.51
C ALA A 267 4.17 -23.56 13.35
N SER A 268 3.92 -23.33 14.64
CA SER A 268 3.25 -24.29 15.53
C SER A 268 2.24 -23.60 16.43
N TRP A 269 1.19 -24.32 16.82
CA TRP A 269 0.23 -23.84 17.82
C TRP A 269 0.93 -23.42 19.12
N ARG A 270 1.85 -24.26 19.62
CA ARG A 270 2.62 -23.99 20.84
C ARG A 270 3.42 -22.69 20.76
N SER A 271 4.00 -22.37 19.59
CA SER A 271 4.76 -21.12 19.40
C SER A 271 3.90 -19.86 19.51
N TRP A 272 2.57 -20.00 19.41
CA TRP A 272 1.62 -18.90 19.58
C TRP A 272 1.47 -18.53 21.07
N GLY A 273 1.48 -19.53 21.95
CA GLY A 273 1.39 -19.35 23.40
C GLY A 273 -0.01 -18.98 23.89
N LEU A 274 -1.04 -19.38 23.15
CA LEU A 274 -2.45 -19.11 23.46
C LEU A 274 -3.04 -20.02 24.55
N ASP A 275 -2.46 -21.20 24.79
CA ASP A 275 -2.93 -22.10 25.84
C ASP A 275 -2.27 -21.79 27.20
N ASP A 276 -3.03 -21.99 28.27
CA ASP A 276 -2.57 -22.01 29.66
C ASP A 276 -1.87 -23.34 30.00
N ILE A 277 -1.46 -23.49 31.26
CA ILE A 277 -0.78 -24.70 31.75
C ILE A 277 -1.64 -25.96 31.65
N ASN A 278 -2.97 -25.81 31.54
CA ASN A 278 -3.94 -26.90 31.46
C ASN A 278 -4.40 -27.15 30.02
N GLY A 279 -3.79 -26.50 29.02
CA GLY A 279 -4.17 -26.62 27.62
C GLY A 279 -5.46 -25.87 27.24
N LYS A 280 -5.98 -25.00 28.11
CA LYS A 280 -7.15 -24.16 27.83
C LYS A 280 -6.74 -22.84 27.20
N LEU A 281 -7.61 -22.28 26.36
CA LEU A 281 -7.38 -20.99 25.73
C LEU A 281 -7.32 -19.87 26.80
N LYS A 282 -6.19 -19.16 26.89
CA LYS A 282 -5.96 -18.03 27.82
C LYS A 282 -6.89 -16.84 27.58
N TYR A 283 -7.32 -16.66 26.34
CA TYR A 283 -8.07 -15.49 25.87
C TYR A 283 -9.37 -15.98 25.22
N PRO A 284 -10.44 -16.21 26.00
CA PRO A 284 -11.70 -16.75 25.47
C PRO A 284 -12.36 -15.90 24.38
N ASP A 285 -12.03 -14.61 24.33
CA ASP A 285 -12.48 -13.64 23.34
C ASP A 285 -11.43 -13.37 22.24
N PHE A 286 -10.49 -14.31 22.02
CA PHE A 286 -9.54 -14.24 20.91
C PHE A 286 -10.27 -14.05 19.58
N PRO A 287 -9.86 -13.08 18.72
CA PRO A 287 -10.64 -12.70 17.57
C PRO A 287 -10.61 -13.76 16.46
N PRO A 288 -11.59 -13.73 15.53
CA PRO A 288 -11.55 -14.56 14.33
C PRO A 288 -10.33 -14.24 13.46
N VAL A 289 -9.87 -15.24 12.69
CA VAL A 289 -8.68 -15.14 11.84
C VAL A 289 -9.03 -15.50 10.38
N ALA A 290 -8.90 -14.53 9.49
CA ALA A 290 -9.04 -14.72 8.04
C ALA A 290 -7.64 -14.94 7.45
N PHE A 291 -7.42 -16.08 6.80
CA PHE A 291 -6.18 -16.35 6.09
C PHE A 291 -6.34 -16.11 4.59
N ILE A 292 -5.25 -15.70 3.94
CA ILE A 292 -5.14 -15.71 2.48
C ILE A 292 -3.94 -16.58 2.12
N SER A 293 -4.15 -17.52 1.21
CA SER A 293 -3.10 -18.42 0.72
C SER A 293 -3.01 -18.33 -0.79
N MET A 294 -1.82 -18.54 -1.35
CA MET A 294 -1.64 -18.70 -2.78
C MET A 294 -1.39 -20.17 -3.12
N ASP A 295 -1.93 -20.63 -4.25
CA ASP A 295 -1.99 -22.05 -4.59
C ASP A 295 -0.63 -22.68 -4.95
N ARG A 296 0.35 -21.90 -5.41
CA ARG A 296 1.71 -22.42 -5.66
C ARG A 296 2.58 -22.46 -4.40
N ASP A 297 2.16 -21.81 -3.30
CA ASP A 297 2.86 -21.85 -2.00
C ASP A 297 2.31 -22.97 -1.08
N ASN A 298 2.54 -24.22 -1.51
CA ASN A 298 2.03 -25.42 -0.83
C ASN A 298 2.47 -25.53 0.63
N ARG A 299 3.72 -25.16 0.93
CA ARG A 299 4.28 -25.25 2.29
C ARG A 299 3.50 -24.34 3.24
N THR A 300 3.24 -23.11 2.81
CA THR A 300 2.52 -22.14 3.61
C THR A 300 1.03 -22.45 3.67
N LEU A 301 0.43 -22.91 2.56
CA LEU A 301 -0.95 -23.39 2.55
C LEU A 301 -1.18 -24.50 3.58
N GLN A 302 -0.25 -25.45 3.71
CA GLN A 302 -0.37 -26.50 4.72
C GLN A 302 -0.32 -25.93 6.14
N LYS A 303 0.60 -25.01 6.43
CA LYS A 303 0.64 -24.32 7.74
C LYS A 303 -0.67 -23.59 8.06
N ILE A 304 -1.26 -22.91 7.08
CA ILE A 304 -2.54 -22.22 7.22
C ILE A 304 -3.65 -23.22 7.57
N LYS A 305 -3.74 -24.33 6.83
CA LYS A 305 -4.74 -25.39 7.09
C LYS A 305 -4.60 -25.98 8.49
N ASP A 306 -3.36 -26.25 8.93
CA ASP A 306 -3.08 -26.76 10.27
C ASP A 306 -3.53 -25.76 11.35
N ARG A 307 -3.26 -24.46 11.16
CA ARG A 307 -3.69 -23.42 12.10
C ARG A 307 -5.19 -23.21 12.13
N ILE A 308 -5.88 -23.33 11.00
CA ILE A 308 -7.35 -23.30 10.96
C ILE A 308 -7.92 -24.46 11.78
N LYS A 309 -7.37 -25.67 11.64
CA LYS A 309 -7.78 -26.82 12.46
C LYS A 309 -7.58 -26.55 13.96
N ASP A 310 -6.44 -25.98 14.35
CA ASP A 310 -6.16 -25.70 15.76
C ASP A 310 -7.08 -24.63 16.37
N LEU A 311 -7.35 -23.57 15.60
CA LEU A 311 -8.24 -22.47 16.00
C LEU A 311 -9.69 -22.94 16.12
N THR A 312 -10.18 -23.67 15.11
CA THR A 312 -11.56 -24.18 15.09
C THR A 312 -11.81 -25.21 16.19
N ALA A 313 -10.82 -26.05 16.51
CA ALA A 313 -10.89 -26.97 17.65
C ALA A 313 -11.06 -26.27 19.02
N ARG A 314 -10.75 -24.97 19.09
CA ARG A 314 -10.91 -24.12 20.29
C ARG A 314 -12.07 -23.14 20.17
N GLY A 315 -12.93 -23.31 19.18
CA GLY A 315 -14.09 -22.45 18.95
C GLY A 315 -13.76 -21.06 18.41
N ILE A 316 -12.52 -20.81 17.96
CA ILE A 316 -12.15 -19.56 17.31
C ILE A 316 -12.48 -19.67 15.82
N PRO A 317 -13.33 -18.80 15.25
CA PRO A 317 -13.63 -18.84 13.83
C PRO A 317 -12.37 -18.55 13.00
N ALA A 318 -12.07 -19.47 12.08
CA ALA A 318 -10.95 -19.33 11.15
C ALA A 318 -11.33 -19.94 9.80
N ASP A 319 -11.00 -19.22 8.72
CA ASP A 319 -11.20 -19.69 7.34
C ASP A 319 -10.15 -19.06 6.42
N TYR A 320 -10.08 -19.50 5.16
CA TYR A 320 -9.13 -18.97 4.19
C TYR A 320 -9.70 -18.77 2.79
N ILE A 321 -9.08 -17.83 2.08
CA ILE A 321 -9.23 -17.63 0.65
C ILE A 321 -8.00 -18.19 -0.06
N SER A 322 -8.21 -19.01 -1.09
CA SER A 322 -7.14 -19.52 -1.95
C SER A 322 -7.09 -18.71 -3.24
N VAL A 323 -5.95 -18.10 -3.51
CA VAL A 323 -5.68 -17.34 -4.72
C VAL A 323 -4.92 -18.21 -5.72
N LYS A 324 -5.35 -18.16 -6.97
CA LYS A 324 -4.75 -18.90 -8.08
C LYS A 324 -3.78 -18.03 -8.87
N SER A 325 -2.86 -18.66 -9.58
CA SER A 325 -2.08 -17.97 -10.61
C SER A 325 -3.00 -17.35 -11.66
N ARG A 326 -2.58 -16.21 -12.21
CA ARG A 326 -3.33 -15.43 -13.19
C ARG A 326 -2.40 -15.02 -14.35
N PRO A 327 -2.92 -14.97 -15.59
CA PRO A 327 -2.13 -14.55 -16.74
C PRO A 327 -1.76 -13.06 -16.63
N ILE A 328 -0.55 -12.73 -17.07
CA ILE A 328 -0.05 -11.37 -17.25
C ILE A 328 -0.42 -10.95 -18.68
N ASP A 329 -1.60 -10.35 -18.82
CA ASP A 329 -2.05 -9.76 -20.09
C ASP A 329 -1.46 -8.35 -20.31
N ARG A 330 -1.77 -7.76 -21.47
CA ARG A 330 -1.25 -6.44 -21.88
C ARG A 330 -1.57 -5.31 -20.88
N LEU A 331 -2.66 -5.42 -20.12
CA LEU A 331 -3.12 -4.42 -19.16
C LEU A 331 -2.82 -4.80 -17.71
N PHE A 332 -2.23 -5.97 -17.46
CA PHE A 332 -2.02 -6.49 -16.11
C PHE A 332 -1.37 -5.45 -15.17
N PHE A 333 -0.17 -4.96 -15.47
CA PHE A 333 0.51 -4.00 -14.59
C PHE A 333 -0.21 -2.65 -14.48
N TYR A 334 -0.93 -2.25 -15.53
CA TYR A 334 -1.76 -1.04 -15.52
C TYR A 334 -2.98 -1.19 -14.61
N ASP A 335 -3.69 -2.31 -14.67
CA ASP A 335 -4.87 -2.57 -13.84
C ASP A 335 -4.49 -2.67 -12.35
N ARG A 336 -3.25 -3.06 -12.06
CA ARG A 336 -2.72 -3.20 -10.70
C ARG A 336 -2.11 -1.91 -10.16
N SER A 337 -1.32 -1.18 -10.96
CA SER A 337 -0.59 -0.02 -10.47
C SER A 337 -1.00 1.29 -11.16
N PRO A 338 -1.43 2.32 -10.40
CA PRO A 338 -1.73 3.63 -10.98
C PRO A 338 -0.50 4.34 -11.57
N VAL A 339 0.70 3.84 -11.28
CA VAL A 339 1.99 4.43 -11.70
C VAL A 339 2.47 3.93 -13.07
N ILE A 340 1.82 2.88 -13.60
CA ILE A 340 2.15 2.28 -14.88
C ILE A 340 1.00 2.60 -15.83
N SER A 341 1.30 3.22 -16.98
CA SER A 341 0.29 3.47 -18.03
C SER A 341 -0.06 2.20 -18.80
N ALA A 342 -1.21 2.17 -19.48
CA ALA A 342 -1.62 1.03 -20.30
C ALA A 342 -0.59 0.69 -21.38
N ARG A 343 0.01 1.71 -22.00
CA ARG A 343 1.07 1.56 -23.00
C ARG A 343 2.36 0.99 -22.39
N GLN A 344 2.75 1.44 -21.21
CA GLN A 344 3.92 0.90 -20.51
C GLN A 344 3.69 -0.56 -20.11
N SER A 345 2.50 -0.89 -19.60
CA SER A 345 2.10 -2.26 -19.31
C SER A 345 2.21 -3.14 -20.56
N ALA A 346 1.64 -2.70 -21.69
CA ALA A 346 1.71 -3.44 -22.95
C ALA A 346 3.16 -3.62 -23.44
N ALA A 347 4.01 -2.60 -23.28
CA ALA A 347 5.43 -2.68 -23.63
C ALA A 347 6.21 -3.65 -22.72
N ILE A 348 5.93 -3.65 -21.41
CA ILE A 348 6.50 -4.58 -20.44
C ILE A 348 6.11 -6.00 -20.82
N VAL A 349 4.82 -6.27 -21.01
CA VAL A 349 4.28 -7.61 -21.32
C VAL A 349 4.87 -8.14 -22.63
N LYS A 350 4.93 -7.31 -23.67
CA LYS A 350 5.57 -7.67 -24.94
C LYS A 350 7.05 -8.03 -24.75
N ALA A 351 7.79 -7.22 -23.98
CA ALA A 351 9.19 -7.52 -23.67
C ALA A 351 9.33 -8.83 -22.88
N MET A 352 8.44 -9.10 -21.91
CA MET A 352 8.43 -10.33 -21.14
C MET A 352 8.16 -11.57 -22.03
N GLN A 353 7.27 -11.47 -23.01
CA GLN A 353 7.04 -12.55 -24.00
C GLN A 353 8.29 -12.78 -24.87
N GLU A 354 8.86 -11.72 -25.43
CA GLU A 354 10.06 -11.83 -26.29
C GLU A 354 11.29 -12.36 -25.54
N LEU A 355 11.37 -12.11 -24.23
CA LEU A 355 12.44 -12.62 -23.35
C LEU A 355 12.15 -14.02 -22.79
N GLY A 356 10.97 -14.59 -23.07
CA GLY A 356 10.55 -15.91 -22.61
C GLY A 356 10.23 -15.98 -21.11
N PHE A 357 9.89 -14.85 -20.48
CA PHE A 357 9.51 -14.79 -19.06
C PHE A 357 8.09 -15.34 -18.85
N ILE A 358 7.22 -15.05 -19.80
CA ILE A 358 5.83 -15.52 -19.87
C ILE A 358 5.60 -16.26 -21.19
N ASP A 359 4.66 -17.19 -21.19
CA ASP A 359 4.21 -17.90 -22.40
C ASP A 359 3.23 -17.07 -23.25
N ALA A 360 2.73 -17.67 -24.33
CA ALA A 360 1.77 -17.04 -25.23
C ALA A 360 0.43 -16.69 -24.55
N ASP A 361 0.05 -17.42 -23.51
CA ASP A 361 -1.16 -17.20 -22.72
C ASP A 361 -0.93 -16.22 -21.56
N GLY A 362 0.30 -15.72 -21.40
CA GLY A 362 0.69 -14.75 -20.37
C GLY A 362 1.06 -15.37 -19.02
N ASN A 363 1.20 -16.70 -18.92
CA ASN A 363 1.56 -17.33 -17.66
C ASN A 363 3.06 -17.23 -17.39
N LEU A 364 3.43 -16.89 -16.15
CA LEU A 364 4.81 -17.01 -15.68
C LEU A 364 5.21 -18.49 -15.59
N LEU A 365 6.27 -18.82 -16.32
CA LEU A 365 6.81 -20.18 -16.41
C LEU A 365 7.61 -20.57 -15.16
N TYR A 366 8.22 -19.59 -14.49
CA TYR A 366 9.10 -19.79 -13.34
C TYR A 366 8.81 -18.78 -12.23
N ASP A 367 9.26 -19.09 -11.02
CA ASP A 367 9.18 -18.19 -9.86
C ASP A 367 10.06 -16.96 -10.11
N PRO A 368 9.50 -15.74 -10.15
CA PRO A 368 10.25 -14.51 -10.43
C PRO A 368 11.25 -14.14 -9.34
N ARG A 369 11.18 -14.76 -8.15
CA ARG A 369 12.11 -14.53 -7.02
C ARG A 369 13.37 -15.38 -7.13
N ILE A 370 13.31 -16.51 -7.81
CA ILE A 370 14.42 -17.47 -7.97
C ILE A 370 15.25 -17.16 -9.23
N GLY A 371 15.01 -16.01 -9.86
CA GLY A 371 15.68 -15.53 -11.08
C GLY A 371 17.19 -15.27 -10.95
N ASP A 372 17.91 -15.97 -10.08
CA ASP A 372 19.38 -15.92 -9.99
C ASP A 372 20.02 -17.34 -9.90
N ILE A 373 19.21 -18.40 -9.71
CA ILE A 373 19.72 -19.65 -9.12
C ILE A 373 19.75 -20.84 -10.09
N THR A 374 19.13 -20.75 -11.28
CA THR A 374 19.06 -21.89 -12.21
C THR A 374 19.58 -21.57 -13.62
N LYS A 375 20.62 -22.28 -14.04
CA LYS A 375 21.16 -22.22 -15.40
C LYS A 375 20.09 -22.66 -16.40
N GLY A 376 19.77 -21.80 -17.38
CA GLY A 376 18.73 -22.06 -18.39
C GLY A 376 17.33 -21.55 -18.06
N ASN A 377 17.11 -20.98 -16.87
CA ASN A 377 15.87 -20.27 -16.56
C ASN A 377 15.84 -18.90 -17.27
N PRO A 378 14.82 -18.61 -18.11
CA PRO A 378 14.68 -17.30 -18.76
C PRO A 378 14.65 -16.14 -17.75
N LEU A 379 14.11 -16.34 -16.55
CA LEU A 379 14.04 -15.32 -15.50
C LEU A 379 15.37 -15.04 -14.80
N THR A 380 16.45 -15.76 -15.13
CA THR A 380 17.78 -15.44 -14.60
C THR A 380 18.16 -14.00 -14.97
N MET A 381 18.42 -13.13 -13.99
CA MET A 381 18.65 -11.69 -14.17
C MET A 381 17.52 -10.99 -14.97
N TRP A 382 16.26 -11.35 -14.72
CA TRP A 382 15.11 -10.82 -15.48
C TRP A 382 15.04 -9.29 -15.44
N ASN A 383 15.38 -8.68 -14.31
CA ASN A 383 15.39 -7.24 -14.08
C ASN A 383 16.38 -6.53 -15.02
N GLU A 384 17.62 -7.02 -15.11
CA GLU A 384 18.63 -6.47 -16.03
C GLU A 384 18.24 -6.64 -17.49
N LYS A 385 17.73 -7.83 -17.86
CA LYS A 385 17.24 -8.11 -19.21
C LYS A 385 16.09 -7.18 -19.59
N LEU A 386 15.16 -6.94 -18.67
CA LEU A 386 14.01 -6.07 -18.91
C LEU A 386 14.45 -4.61 -19.05
N VAL A 387 15.36 -4.11 -18.21
CA VAL A 387 15.95 -2.76 -18.35
C VAL A 387 16.70 -2.60 -19.67
N LYS A 388 17.46 -3.62 -20.09
CA LYS A 388 18.16 -3.60 -21.40
C LYS A 388 17.18 -3.46 -22.56
N LYS A 389 15.98 -4.07 -22.45
CA LYS A 389 14.93 -4.00 -23.47
C LYS A 389 14.11 -2.70 -23.38
N LEU A 390 13.89 -2.21 -22.17
CA LEU A 390 13.06 -1.06 -21.83
C LEU A 390 13.88 -0.09 -20.95
N PRO A 391 14.75 0.75 -21.54
CA PRO A 391 15.72 1.56 -20.80
C PRO A 391 15.11 2.69 -19.96
N TRP A 392 13.79 2.89 -20.04
CA TRP A 392 13.02 3.78 -19.17
C TRP A 392 12.65 3.12 -17.82
N LEU A 393 12.83 1.80 -17.68
CA LEU A 393 12.87 1.12 -16.39
C LEU A 393 14.27 1.30 -15.77
N HIS A 394 14.38 1.15 -14.45
CA HIS A 394 15.69 1.27 -13.81
C HIS A 394 15.87 0.36 -12.60
N MET A 395 17.14 0.15 -12.24
CA MET A 395 17.58 -0.54 -11.02
C MET A 395 18.27 0.41 -10.03
N ASN A 396 18.28 1.72 -10.29
CA ASN A 396 18.96 2.67 -9.40
C ASN A 396 18.09 2.96 -8.16
N PRO A 397 18.52 2.58 -6.94
CA PRO A 397 17.74 2.78 -5.72
C PRO A 397 17.64 4.24 -5.27
N LYS A 398 18.38 5.15 -5.91
CA LYS A 398 18.37 6.60 -5.66
C LYS A 398 17.37 7.35 -6.53
N LEU A 399 16.86 6.72 -7.59
CA LEU A 399 15.79 7.29 -8.39
C LEU A 399 14.44 7.06 -7.70
N PRO A 400 13.41 7.86 -8.01
CA PRO A 400 12.05 7.60 -7.56
C PRO A 400 11.66 6.13 -7.81
N PRO A 401 10.88 5.50 -6.91
CA PRO A 401 10.60 4.06 -6.98
C PRO A 401 9.69 3.66 -8.15
N MET A 402 9.05 4.65 -8.78
CA MET A 402 8.17 4.47 -9.92
C MET A 402 8.96 3.87 -11.08
N LEU A 403 8.50 2.73 -11.62
CA LEU A 403 9.19 2.00 -12.69
C LEU A 403 10.55 1.39 -12.33
N SER A 404 10.86 1.29 -11.05
CA SER A 404 11.93 0.44 -10.55
C SER A 404 11.65 -1.02 -10.92
N VAL A 405 12.70 -1.79 -11.20
CA VAL A 405 12.69 -3.27 -11.25
C VAL A 405 13.59 -3.89 -10.17
N LEU A 406 13.92 -3.12 -9.14
CA LEU A 406 14.58 -3.66 -7.95
C LEU A 406 13.63 -4.58 -7.19
N SER A 407 14.09 -5.79 -6.88
CA SER A 407 13.37 -6.73 -6.01
C SER A 407 12.95 -6.03 -4.70
N ASP A 408 11.76 -6.38 -4.22
CA ASP A 408 11.16 -5.87 -2.97
C ASP A 408 10.94 -4.34 -2.92
N ARG A 409 11.12 -3.62 -4.04
CA ARG A 409 10.86 -2.18 -4.19
C ARG A 409 10.23 -1.83 -5.54
N SER A 410 9.64 -2.82 -6.21
CA SER A 410 9.14 -2.70 -7.58
C SER A 410 7.70 -3.19 -7.66
N SER A 411 6.82 -2.33 -8.17
CA SER A 411 5.46 -2.74 -8.55
C SER A 411 5.46 -3.88 -9.56
N ILE A 412 6.46 -3.95 -10.47
CA ILE A 412 6.53 -5.01 -11.47
C ILE A 412 6.87 -6.35 -10.78
N PHE A 413 7.84 -6.35 -9.88
CA PHE A 413 8.24 -7.55 -9.16
C PHE A 413 7.13 -8.10 -8.25
N GLU A 414 6.51 -7.23 -7.44
CA GLU A 414 5.38 -7.58 -6.58
C GLU A 414 4.24 -8.21 -7.41
N GLU A 415 3.83 -7.54 -8.48
CA GLU A 415 2.73 -8.01 -9.31
C GLU A 415 3.07 -9.28 -10.10
N MET A 416 4.35 -9.53 -10.41
CA MET A 416 4.80 -10.81 -10.94
C MET A 416 4.64 -11.94 -9.89
N ASN A 417 4.92 -11.71 -8.62
CA ASN A 417 4.67 -12.70 -7.56
C ASN A 417 3.17 -12.98 -7.38
N VAL A 418 2.35 -11.93 -7.44
CA VAL A 418 0.88 -12.03 -7.40
C VAL A 418 0.36 -12.83 -8.59
N ALA A 419 0.87 -12.57 -9.79
CA ALA A 419 0.53 -13.31 -11.00
C ALA A 419 0.90 -14.79 -10.91
N PHE A 420 2.12 -15.06 -10.41
CA PHE A 420 2.62 -16.41 -10.21
C PHE A 420 1.89 -17.15 -9.06
N ALA A 421 1.20 -16.41 -8.18
CA ALA A 421 0.56 -16.93 -6.97
C ALA A 421 1.55 -17.66 -6.04
N TYR A 422 2.62 -16.96 -5.67
CA TYR A 422 3.56 -17.46 -4.67
C TYR A 422 4.03 -16.35 -3.71
N HIS A 423 3.66 -16.50 -2.43
CA HIS A 423 4.24 -15.81 -1.27
C HIS A 423 4.36 -14.27 -1.36
N GLU A 424 3.29 -13.58 -1.77
CA GLU A 424 3.19 -12.11 -1.81
C GLU A 424 1.91 -11.59 -1.13
N GLY A 425 1.88 -10.30 -0.76
CA GLY A 425 0.68 -9.59 -0.31
C GLY A 425 -0.45 -9.61 -1.35
N LEU A 426 -1.70 -9.57 -0.89
CA LEU A 426 -2.90 -9.67 -1.74
C LEU A 426 -4.03 -8.77 -1.24
N ALA A 427 -4.11 -7.57 -1.79
CA ALA A 427 -5.14 -6.59 -1.48
C ALA A 427 -6.52 -6.94 -2.07
N ASP A 428 -6.60 -7.85 -3.04
CA ASP A 428 -7.83 -8.26 -3.72
C ASP A 428 -8.98 -8.54 -2.75
N HIS A 429 -8.67 -9.11 -1.58
CA HIS A 429 -9.64 -9.71 -0.68
C HIS A 429 -9.84 -8.95 0.64
N LEU A 430 -9.20 -7.79 0.82
CA LEU A 430 -9.25 -7.06 2.11
C LEU A 430 -10.68 -6.81 2.58
N VAL A 431 -11.55 -6.31 1.70
CA VAL A 431 -12.94 -5.99 2.03
C VAL A 431 -13.72 -7.25 2.43
N ALA A 432 -13.50 -8.37 1.73
CA ALA A 432 -14.13 -9.65 2.07
C ALA A 432 -13.72 -10.11 3.48
N CYS A 433 -12.42 -10.03 3.79
CA CYS A 433 -11.89 -10.35 5.11
C CYS A 433 -12.48 -9.43 6.19
N LEU A 434 -12.50 -8.11 5.99
CA LEU A 434 -13.05 -7.16 6.96
C LEU A 434 -14.55 -7.39 7.23
N VAL A 435 -15.35 -7.67 6.20
CA VAL A 435 -16.78 -8.02 6.38
C VAL A 435 -16.93 -9.31 7.19
N TRP A 436 -16.14 -10.34 6.86
CA TRP A 436 -16.16 -11.61 7.56
C TRP A 436 -15.77 -11.46 9.04
N LEU A 437 -14.69 -10.74 9.33
CA LEU A 437 -14.20 -10.49 10.69
C LEU A 437 -15.21 -9.67 11.52
N ARG A 438 -15.83 -8.65 10.93
CA ARG A 438 -16.90 -7.86 11.60
C ARG A 438 -18.15 -8.69 11.90
N SER A 439 -18.43 -9.71 11.09
CA SER A 439 -19.49 -10.69 11.37
C SER A 439 -19.12 -11.70 12.45
N ASN A 440 -17.91 -11.62 13.02
CA ASN A 440 -17.32 -12.61 13.90
C ASN A 440 -17.23 -14.00 13.24
N GLY A 441 -16.86 -14.02 11.96
CA GLY A 441 -16.72 -15.24 11.17
C GLY A 441 -18.02 -15.95 10.80
N LYS A 442 -19.18 -15.30 10.93
CA LYS A 442 -20.51 -15.90 10.66
C LYS A 442 -20.85 -16.01 9.18
N TYR A 443 -20.30 -15.14 8.33
CA TYR A 443 -20.54 -15.20 6.89
C TYR A 443 -19.61 -16.21 6.21
N ASN A 444 -19.95 -16.59 4.97
CA ASN A 444 -19.10 -17.45 4.15
C ASN A 444 -17.98 -16.62 3.51
N LEU A 445 -16.73 -16.80 3.96
CA LEU A 445 -15.60 -16.00 3.50
C LEU A 445 -15.34 -16.17 2.00
N LYS A 446 -15.48 -17.39 1.47
CA LYS A 446 -15.27 -17.66 0.03
C LYS A 446 -16.32 -16.98 -0.84
N GLN A 447 -17.57 -16.92 -0.39
CA GLN A 447 -18.63 -16.20 -1.10
C GLN A 447 -18.38 -14.69 -1.07
N LEU A 448 -17.96 -14.15 0.09
CA LEU A 448 -17.56 -12.75 0.20
C LEU A 448 -16.37 -12.43 -0.71
N ALA A 449 -15.39 -13.32 -0.81
CA ALA A 449 -14.28 -13.15 -1.74
C ALA A 449 -14.79 -13.05 -3.18
N LYS A 450 -15.68 -13.94 -3.62
CA LYS A 450 -16.24 -13.86 -4.98
C LYS A 450 -16.95 -12.55 -5.29
N THR A 451 -17.66 -11.97 -4.33
CA THR A 451 -18.53 -10.80 -4.56
C THR A 451 -17.85 -9.46 -4.28
N LEU A 452 -16.90 -9.42 -3.34
CA LEU A 452 -16.31 -8.17 -2.85
C LEU A 452 -14.88 -7.94 -3.33
N SER A 453 -14.26 -8.91 -4.02
CA SER A 453 -12.88 -8.77 -4.46
C SER A 453 -12.67 -7.63 -5.44
N LYS A 454 -11.46 -7.06 -5.43
CA LYS A 454 -11.03 -6.01 -6.36
C LYS A 454 -9.85 -6.50 -7.18
N GLN A 455 -10.05 -6.61 -8.49
CA GLN A 455 -8.99 -7.04 -9.42
C GLN A 455 -8.20 -5.84 -9.96
N LYS A 456 -8.89 -4.74 -10.26
CA LYS A 456 -8.28 -3.47 -10.71
C LYS A 456 -7.93 -2.60 -9.51
N LEU A 457 -6.75 -2.80 -8.92
CA LEU A 457 -6.31 -2.02 -7.76
C LEU A 457 -6.09 -0.55 -8.10
N ARG A 458 -5.70 -0.25 -9.35
CA ARG A 458 -5.54 1.10 -9.86
C ARG A 458 -6.78 1.97 -9.67
N ASP A 459 -7.97 1.40 -9.77
CA ASP A 459 -9.25 2.13 -9.72
C ASP A 459 -9.75 2.35 -8.28
N ILE A 460 -9.08 1.75 -7.28
CA ILE A 460 -9.46 1.90 -5.89
C ILE A 460 -9.13 3.33 -5.45
N THR A 461 -10.14 4.05 -4.99
CA THR A 461 -10.03 5.37 -4.38
C THR A 461 -10.37 5.30 -2.89
N MET A 462 -9.99 6.32 -2.13
CA MET A 462 -10.38 6.46 -0.72
C MET A 462 -11.75 7.11 -0.51
N ARG A 463 -12.53 7.35 -1.58
CA ARG A 463 -13.86 7.98 -1.47
C ARG A 463 -14.74 7.12 -0.58
N ARG A 464 -15.11 7.66 0.58
CA ARG A 464 -15.80 6.94 1.66
C ARG A 464 -17.04 6.22 1.14
N VAL A 465 -17.12 4.93 1.43
CA VAL A 465 -18.32 4.10 1.28
C VAL A 465 -18.78 3.72 2.68
N TYR A 466 -20.02 4.08 2.99
CA TYR A 466 -20.64 3.67 4.25
C TYR A 466 -21.16 2.26 4.10
N TRP A 467 -20.88 1.43 5.10
CA TRP A 467 -21.47 0.10 5.20
C TRP A 467 -22.98 0.21 5.32
N SER A 468 -23.74 -0.71 4.72
CA SER A 468 -25.18 -0.81 4.91
C SER A 468 -25.50 -2.08 5.74
N PRO A 469 -26.27 -1.97 6.85
CA PRO A 469 -26.69 -0.71 7.47
C PRO A 469 -25.48 0.06 8.04
N PRO A 470 -25.56 1.40 8.11
CA PRO A 470 -24.48 2.21 8.68
C PRO A 470 -24.17 1.71 10.10
N PRO A 471 -22.88 1.65 10.49
CA PRO A 471 -22.54 1.27 11.85
C PRO A 471 -23.25 2.21 12.82
N PRO A 472 -23.76 1.71 13.95
CA PRO A 472 -24.39 2.55 14.95
C PRO A 472 -23.43 3.67 15.31
N ARG A 473 -23.91 4.93 15.31
CA ARG A 473 -23.08 6.08 15.64
C ARG A 473 -22.39 5.81 16.97
N PRO A 474 -21.07 6.09 17.11
CA PRO A 474 -20.42 6.04 18.41
C PRO A 474 -21.27 6.85 19.39
N LYS A 475 -21.67 6.26 20.51
CA LYS A 475 -22.31 7.04 21.57
C LYS A 475 -21.34 8.17 21.91
N PRO A 476 -21.81 9.44 21.97
CA PRO A 476 -20.97 10.55 22.41
C PRO A 476 -20.27 10.11 23.69
N SER A 477 -18.94 10.26 23.74
CA SER A 477 -18.23 10.00 24.99
C SER A 477 -18.93 10.82 26.08
N PRO A 478 -19.29 10.21 27.23
CA PRO A 478 -19.89 10.96 28.31
C PRO A 478 -18.98 12.15 28.61
N ALA A 479 -19.57 13.35 28.67
CA ALA A 479 -18.85 14.57 28.98
C ALA A 479 -17.96 14.30 30.19
N ARG A 480 -16.66 14.59 30.03
CA ARG A 480 -15.65 14.35 31.06
C ARG A 480 -16.20 14.89 32.38
N PRO A 481 -16.30 14.08 33.47
CA PRO A 481 -16.75 14.59 34.75
C PRO A 481 -15.87 15.79 35.10
N LYS A 482 -16.49 16.93 35.44
CA LYS A 482 -15.75 18.07 35.99
C LYS A 482 -14.88 17.54 37.13
N PRO A 483 -13.58 17.86 37.16
CA PRO A 483 -12.71 17.39 38.23
C PRO A 483 -13.34 17.79 39.56
N SER A 484 -13.59 16.78 40.41
CA SER A 484 -14.08 17.02 41.77
C SER A 484 -13.12 18.00 42.47
N PRO A 485 -13.64 19.02 43.16
CA PRO A 485 -12.80 19.96 43.89
C PRO A 485 -11.85 19.18 44.81
N PRO A 486 -10.58 19.60 44.91
CA PRO A 486 -9.59 18.90 45.70
C PRO A 486 -10.09 18.72 47.14
N ARG A 487 -9.99 17.48 47.65
CA ARG A 487 -10.36 17.19 49.04
C ARG A 487 -9.65 18.17 49.97
N PRO A 488 -10.35 18.76 50.96
CA PRO A 488 -9.71 19.60 51.97
C PRO A 488 -8.55 18.84 52.60
N ARG A 489 -7.37 19.45 52.64
CA ARG A 489 -6.21 18.84 53.30
C ARG A 489 -6.58 18.53 54.77
N PRO A 490 -6.24 17.34 55.29
CA PRO A 490 -6.41 17.04 56.71
C PRO A 490 -5.76 18.14 57.55
N ARG A 491 -6.46 18.65 58.56
CA ARG A 491 -5.89 19.62 59.49
C ARG A 491 -4.65 19.00 60.15
N PRO A 492 -3.54 19.75 60.29
CA PRO A 492 -2.37 19.27 61.00
C PRO A 492 -2.76 18.85 62.42
N PRO A 493 -2.20 17.76 62.96
CA PRO A 493 -2.43 17.38 64.34
C PRO A 493 -1.96 18.51 65.28
N PRO A 494 -2.66 18.72 66.41
CA PRO A 494 -2.30 19.74 67.38
C PRO A 494 -0.89 19.48 67.92
N LYS A 495 -0.05 20.52 67.94
CA LYS A 495 1.30 20.47 68.51
C LYS A 495 1.19 20.06 69.98
N SER A 496 1.78 18.91 70.33
CA SER A 496 1.88 18.48 71.71
C SER A 496 2.71 19.47 72.51
N ALA A 497 2.18 19.90 73.65
CA ALA A 497 2.89 20.74 74.61
C ALA A 497 4.11 19.98 75.15
N SER A 498 5.27 20.60 75.03
CA SER A 498 6.53 20.12 75.59
C SER A 498 6.44 20.05 77.12
N ARG A 499 6.46 18.83 77.65
CA ARG A 499 6.57 18.60 79.09
C ARG A 499 8.05 18.63 79.48
N LYS A 500 8.44 19.69 80.18
CA LYS A 500 9.69 19.79 80.94
C LYS A 500 9.69 18.74 82.07
N ALA A 501 10.79 18.00 82.19
CA ALA A 501 11.34 17.41 83.43
C ALA A 501 12.84 17.20 83.14
N ARG A 502 13.80 17.94 83.69
CA ARG A 502 14.30 17.98 85.08
C ARG A 502 14.62 16.59 85.66
N LEU A 503 15.94 16.39 85.78
CA LEU A 503 16.73 15.33 86.41
C LEU A 503 16.84 14.01 85.64
#